data_AF-A0A0G4L1U8-F1
#
_entry.id   AF-A0A0G4L1U8-F1
#
_cell.length_a   1.000
_cell.length_b   1.000
_cell.length_c   1.000
_cell.angle_alpha   90.00
_cell.angle_beta   90.00
_cell.angle_gamma   90.00
#
_symmetry.space_group_name_H-M   'P 1'
#
loop_
_entity.id
_entity.type
_entity.pdbx_description
1 polymer ?
#
loop_
_entity_poly.entity_id
_entity_poly.type
_entity_poly.pdbx_seq_one_letter_code
_entity_poly.pdbx_strand_id
1 'polypeptide(L)'
;VFHGAHMDMQWLQRDLGLYINGLFDTFFAAEILGYPQRSLAYLLKRFVDFDADKKYQMADWRIRPLPEEMFYYARSDTHYLLYIFDRIRNELLDASDRSKPETDIIQQVLQKSKGPETQNRSLAPMKRRAQ
;
A
#
# COMPACT_ATOMS: atom_id res chain seq x y z
N VAL A 1 -5.43 -3.11 -0.74
CA VAL A 1 -4.07 -3.11 -1.30
C VAL A 1 -3.54 -1.70 -1.23
N PHE A 2 -2.33 -1.50 -0.71
CA PHE A 2 -1.64 -0.21 -0.69
C PHE A 2 -0.22 -0.38 -1.25
N HIS A 3 0.48 0.74 -1.43
CA HIS A 3 1.90 0.78 -1.72
C HIS A 3 2.61 1.71 -0.73
N GLY A 4 3.40 1.15 0.19
CA GLY A 4 4.15 1.93 1.18
C GLY A 4 3.24 2.59 2.21
N ALA A 5 2.30 1.84 2.78
CA ALA A 5 1.15 2.34 3.54
C ALA A 5 1.47 2.92 4.93
N HIS A 6 2.74 2.98 5.32
CA HIS A 6 3.15 3.28 6.70
C HIS A 6 2.59 4.63 7.20
N MET A 7 2.72 5.69 6.40
CA MET A 7 2.18 7.01 6.75
C MET A 7 0.66 7.09 6.54
N ASP A 8 0.14 6.41 5.52
CA ASP A 8 -1.31 6.37 5.27
C ASP A 8 -2.08 5.82 6.47
N MET A 9 -1.56 4.76 7.11
CA MET A 9 -2.21 4.18 8.29
C MET A 9 -2.31 5.20 9.44
N GLN A 10 -1.27 6.02 9.65
CA GLN A 10 -1.28 7.05 10.69
C GLN A 10 -2.27 8.17 10.36
N TRP A 11 -2.29 8.65 9.12
CA TRP A 11 -3.19 9.73 8.69
C TRP A 11 -4.66 9.32 8.69
N LEU A 12 -4.97 8.11 8.24
CA LEU A 12 -6.32 7.56 8.26
C LEU A 12 -6.88 7.50 9.69
N GLN A 13 -6.07 7.07 10.66
CA GLN A 13 -6.48 7.03 12.06
C GLN A 13 -6.64 8.43 12.66
N ARG A 14 -5.64 9.29 12.48
CA ARG A 14 -5.59 10.63 13.07
C ARG A 14 -6.72 11.53 12.56
N ASP A 15 -6.92 11.57 11.24
CA ASP A 15 -7.78 12.57 10.61
C ASP A 15 -9.21 12.05 10.36
N LEU A 16 -9.36 10.73 10.14
CA LEU A 16 -10.63 10.12 9.74
C LEU A 16 -11.14 9.06 10.70
N GLY A 17 -10.36 8.66 11.72
CA GLY A 17 -10.72 7.56 12.63
C GLY A 17 -10.87 6.21 11.91
N LEU A 18 -10.24 6.03 10.75
CA LEU A 18 -10.32 4.82 9.92
C LEU A 18 -9.21 3.83 10.26
N TYR A 19 -9.57 2.55 10.26
CA TYR A 19 -8.66 1.43 10.54
C TYR A 19 -8.75 0.38 9.44
N ILE A 20 -7.61 -0.15 9.02
CA ILE A 20 -7.53 -1.18 7.97
C ILE A 20 -7.20 -2.54 8.60
N ASN A 21 -7.97 -3.57 8.24
CA ASN A 21 -7.69 -4.96 8.54
C ASN A 21 -7.49 -5.73 7.21
N GLY A 22 -6.55 -6.68 7.19
CA GLY A 22 -6.22 -7.43 5.98
C GLY A 22 -5.42 -6.62 4.96
N LEU A 23 -4.50 -5.77 5.41
CA LEU A 23 -3.63 -4.99 4.53
C LEU A 23 -2.67 -5.89 3.75
N PHE A 24 -2.61 -5.68 2.44
CA PHE A 24 -1.52 -6.15 1.58
C PHE A 24 -0.77 -4.92 1.05
N ASP A 25 0.51 -4.83 1.37
CA ASP A 25 1.38 -3.76 0.92
C ASP A 25 2.35 -4.25 -0.17
N THR A 26 2.19 -3.69 -1.37
CA THR A 26 3.03 -4.02 -2.53
C THR A 26 4.49 -3.60 -2.37
N PHE A 27 4.80 -2.66 -1.47
CA PHE A 27 6.18 -2.28 -1.14
C PHE A 27 6.95 -3.46 -0.51
N PHE A 28 6.35 -4.12 0.49
CA PHE A 28 6.97 -5.29 1.13
C PHE A 28 7.03 -6.49 0.21
N ALA A 29 6.03 -6.63 -0.66
CA ALA A 29 6.06 -7.68 -1.68
C ALA A 29 7.22 -7.50 -2.67
N ALA A 30 7.46 -6.26 -3.14
CA ALA A 30 8.61 -5.95 -3.99
C ALA A 30 9.96 -6.17 -3.27
N GLU A 31 10.03 -5.85 -1.97
CA GLU A 31 11.19 -6.13 -1.13
C GLU A 31 11.47 -7.63 -1.04
N ILE A 32 10.45 -8.43 -0.73
CA ILE A 32 10.56 -9.88 -0.53
C ILE A 32 10.89 -10.63 -1.82
N LEU A 33 10.31 -10.20 -2.95
CA LEU A 33 10.63 -10.75 -4.28
C LEU A 33 12.02 -10.31 -4.79
N GLY A 34 12.73 -9.46 -4.06
CA GLY A 34 14.08 -9.03 -4.43
C GLY A 34 14.11 -8.14 -5.68
N TYR A 35 13.06 -7.36 -5.94
CA TYR A 35 13.07 -6.45 -7.08
C TYR A 35 14.16 -5.37 -6.93
N PRO A 36 14.76 -4.91 -8.05
CA PRO A 36 15.78 -3.85 -8.03
C PRO A 36 15.31 -2.55 -7.37
N GLN A 37 14.01 -2.23 -7.45
CA GLN A 37 13.40 -1.08 -6.81
C GLN A 37 12.05 -1.46 -6.20
N ARG A 38 11.65 -0.70 -5.19
CA ARG A 38 10.43 -0.94 -4.40
C ARG A 38 9.39 0.16 -4.58
N SER A 39 9.62 1.12 -5.46
CA SER A 39 8.75 2.28 -5.66
C SER A 39 7.53 1.93 -6.50
N LEU A 40 6.43 2.67 -6.33
CA LEU A 40 5.23 2.50 -7.15
C LEU A 40 5.55 2.77 -8.62
N ALA A 41 6.37 3.80 -8.90
CA ALA A 41 6.83 4.11 -10.25
C ALA A 41 7.54 2.92 -10.92
N TYR A 42 8.36 2.16 -10.17
CA TYR A 42 8.98 0.95 -10.68
C TYR A 42 7.95 -0.14 -10.99
N LEU A 43 6.98 -0.38 -10.09
CA LEU A 43 5.96 -1.41 -10.31
C LEU A 43 5.05 -1.06 -11.49
N LEU A 44 4.68 0.21 -11.64
CA LEU A 44 3.94 0.72 -12.79
C LEU A 44 4.72 0.48 -14.09
N LYS A 45 6.01 0.84 -14.13
CA LYS A 45 6.83 0.60 -15.33
C LYS A 45 6.98 -0.89 -15.63
N ARG A 46 7.24 -1.72 -14.61
CA ARG A 46 7.45 -3.16 -14.76
C ARG A 46 6.20 -3.89 -15.28
N PHE A 47 5.02 -3.61 -14.73
CA PHE A 47 3.84 -4.43 -14.97
C PHE A 47 2.90 -3.90 -16.03
N VAL A 48 2.88 -2.57 -16.25
CA VAL A 48 1.93 -1.92 -17.17
C VAL A 48 2.61 -0.94 -18.14
N ASP A 49 3.95 -0.92 -18.19
CA ASP A 49 4.76 0.00 -19.01
C ASP A 49 4.36 1.48 -18.86
N PHE A 50 3.93 1.85 -17.65
CA PHE A 50 3.47 3.21 -17.35
C PHE A 50 4.57 4.03 -16.67
N ASP A 51 4.91 5.17 -17.26
CA ASP A 51 5.85 6.13 -16.69
C ASP A 51 5.13 7.10 -15.73
N ALA A 52 5.36 6.92 -14.43
CA ALA A 52 4.76 7.77 -13.42
C ALA A 52 5.33 9.20 -13.45
N ASP A 53 4.45 10.18 -13.63
CA ASP A 53 4.82 11.60 -13.58
C ASP A 53 5.04 12.02 -12.12
N LYS A 54 6.24 12.48 -11.75
CA LYS A 54 6.56 12.89 -10.37
C LYS A 54 6.16 14.33 -10.03
N LYS A 55 5.65 15.09 -11.01
CA LYS A 55 5.44 16.55 -10.91
C LYS A 55 4.51 16.95 -9.75
N TYR A 56 3.50 16.14 -9.45
CA TYR A 56 2.45 16.49 -8.49
C TYR A 56 2.64 15.90 -7.08
N GLN A 57 3.74 15.18 -6.84
CA GLN A 57 4.01 14.55 -5.53
C GLN A 57 4.09 15.58 -4.39
N MET A 58 4.60 16.78 -4.66
CA MET A 58 4.74 17.87 -3.69
C MET A 58 3.80 19.06 -3.97
N ALA A 59 2.79 18.88 -4.82
CA ALA A 59 1.83 19.94 -5.15
C ALA A 59 0.90 20.25 -3.96
N ASP A 60 0.32 21.46 -3.93
CA ASP A 60 -0.70 21.81 -2.94
C ASP A 60 -2.05 21.18 -3.33
N TRP A 61 -2.38 20.06 -2.67
CA TRP A 61 -3.63 19.30 -2.89
C TRP A 61 -4.91 19.97 -2.35
N ARG A 62 -4.79 21.15 -1.73
CA ARG A 62 -5.94 21.91 -1.20
C ARG A 62 -6.60 22.79 -2.26
N ILE A 63 -5.95 23.04 -3.39
CA ILE A 63 -6.46 23.91 -4.46
C ILE A 63 -7.80 23.42 -5.00
N ARG A 64 -8.74 24.35 -5.26
CA ARG A 64 -10.03 24.07 -5.90
C ARG A 64 -10.37 25.14 -6.96
N PRO A 65 -10.94 24.75 -8.13
CA PRO A 65 -11.14 23.37 -8.60
C PRO A 65 -9.79 22.65 -8.79
N LEU A 66 -9.79 21.33 -8.64
CA LEU A 66 -8.57 20.55 -8.80
C LEU A 66 -8.22 20.48 -10.30
N PRO A 67 -7.00 20.83 -10.73
CA PRO A 67 -6.59 20.74 -12.14
C PRO A 67 -6.70 19.32 -12.70
N GLU A 68 -6.96 19.19 -14.00
CA GLU A 68 -7.15 17.89 -14.66
C GLU A 68 -5.91 17.01 -14.56
N GLU A 69 -4.71 17.59 -14.60
CA GLU A 69 -3.45 16.87 -14.48
C GLU A 69 -3.25 16.29 -13.06
N MET A 70 -3.73 17.02 -12.03
CA MET A 70 -3.71 16.51 -10.65
C MET A 70 -4.73 15.38 -10.46
N PHE A 71 -5.89 15.46 -11.13
CA PHE A 71 -6.84 14.34 -11.18
C PHE A 71 -6.23 13.10 -11.83
N TYR A 72 -5.56 13.28 -12.96
CA TYR A 72 -4.90 12.18 -13.67
C TYR A 72 -3.80 11.53 -12.82
N TYR A 73 -2.95 12.35 -12.19
CA TYR A 73 -1.92 11.89 -11.27
C TYR A 73 -2.53 11.10 -10.10
N ALA A 74 -3.52 11.66 -9.40
CA ALA A 74 -4.15 11.01 -8.25
C ALA A 74 -4.84 9.69 -8.62
N ARG A 75 -5.47 9.63 -9.81
CA ARG A 75 -6.01 8.37 -10.35
C ARG A 75 -4.91 7.34 -10.55
N SER A 76 -3.78 7.73 -11.11
CA SER A 76 -2.70 6.80 -11.48
C SER A 76 -2.11 6.04 -10.30
N ASP A 77 -2.10 6.63 -9.10
CA ASP A 77 -1.61 5.98 -7.86
C ASP A 77 -2.39 4.72 -7.47
N THR A 78 -3.66 4.59 -7.90
CA THR A 78 -4.53 3.46 -7.52
C THR A 78 -5.06 2.67 -8.70
N HIS A 79 -5.17 3.27 -9.89
CA HIS A 79 -5.84 2.68 -11.04
C HIS A 79 -5.30 1.29 -11.44
N TYR A 80 -3.97 1.11 -11.35
CA TYR A 80 -3.30 -0.15 -11.72
C TYR A 80 -2.97 -1.03 -10.52
N LEU A 81 -3.22 -0.58 -9.29
CA LEU A 81 -2.67 -1.20 -8.09
C LEU A 81 -3.24 -2.60 -7.83
N LEU A 82 -4.48 -2.85 -8.23
CA LEU A 82 -5.10 -4.19 -8.14
C LEU A 82 -4.50 -5.16 -9.16
N TYR A 83 -4.23 -4.71 -10.38
CA TYR A 83 -3.54 -5.53 -11.39
C TYR A 83 -2.12 -5.87 -10.93
N ILE A 84 -1.39 -4.87 -10.42
CA ILE A 84 -0.04 -5.07 -9.84
C ILE A 84 -0.11 -6.08 -8.68
N PHE A 85 -1.12 -5.97 -7.81
CA PHE A 85 -1.34 -6.94 -6.74
C PHE A 85 -1.53 -8.37 -7.27
N ASP A 86 -2.35 -8.58 -8.29
CA ASP A 86 -2.56 -9.92 -8.86
C ASP A 86 -1.26 -10.49 -9.44
N ARG A 87 -0.48 -9.68 -10.14
CA ARG A 87 0.82 -10.08 -10.71
C ARG A 87 1.82 -10.47 -9.62
N ILE A 88 2.01 -9.58 -8.64
CA ILE A 88 2.94 -9.78 -7.53
C ILE A 88 2.50 -10.97 -6.66
N ARG A 89 1.20 -11.10 -6.39
CA ARG A 89 0.67 -12.24 -5.62
C ARG A 89 1.00 -13.55 -6.32
N ASN A 90 0.84 -13.63 -7.63
CA ASN A 90 1.17 -14.84 -8.38
C ASN A 90 2.68 -15.13 -8.35
N GLU A 91 3.54 -14.13 -8.51
CA GLU A 91 4.99 -14.31 -8.36
C GLU A 91 5.36 -14.80 -6.94
N LEU A 92 4.71 -14.27 -5.90
CA LEU A 92 4.89 -14.76 -4.53
C LEU A 92 4.38 -16.20 -4.36
N LEU A 93 3.30 -16.58 -5.03
CA LEU A 93 2.78 -17.95 -4.99
C LEU A 93 3.76 -18.93 -5.61
N ASP A 94 4.33 -18.58 -6.77
CA ASP A 94 5.27 -19.42 -7.50
C ASP A 94 6.60 -19.59 -6.76
N ALA A 95 7.00 -18.57 -6.00
CA ALA A 95 8.22 -18.60 -5.17
C ALA A 95 7.99 -19.15 -3.75
N SER A 96 6.73 -19.37 -3.34
CA SER A 96 6.39 -19.91 -2.02
C SER A 96 6.28 -21.43 -2.03
N ASP A 97 6.83 -22.08 -1.00
CA ASP A 97 6.42 -23.43 -0.60
C ASP A 97 5.60 -23.36 0.69
N ARG A 98 4.28 -23.54 0.55
CA ARG A 98 3.31 -23.47 1.66
C ARG A 98 3.40 -24.63 2.65
N SER A 99 4.12 -25.69 2.32
CA SER A 99 4.36 -26.79 3.25
C SER A 99 5.36 -26.41 4.36
N LYS A 100 6.10 -25.32 4.14
CA LYS A 100 7.18 -24.84 5.00
C LYS A 100 6.98 -23.36 5.32
N PRO A 101 6.66 -23.01 6.58
CA PRO A 101 6.39 -21.62 6.98
C PRO A 101 7.52 -20.65 6.63
N GLU A 102 8.78 -21.09 6.67
CA GLU A 102 9.96 -20.29 6.34
C GLU A 102 10.05 -19.88 4.87
N THR A 103 9.44 -20.66 3.97
CA THR A 103 9.37 -20.40 2.54
C THR A 103 8.01 -19.89 2.08
N ASP A 104 7.03 -19.74 2.97
CA ASP A 104 5.76 -19.07 2.65
C ASP A 104 5.94 -17.55 2.69
N ILE A 105 6.54 -17.03 1.63
CA ILE A 105 6.86 -15.60 1.52
C ILE A 105 5.61 -14.72 1.39
N ILE A 106 4.43 -15.28 1.08
CA ILE A 106 3.16 -14.54 1.13
C ILE A 106 2.80 -14.19 2.57
N GLN A 107 2.94 -15.14 3.49
CA GLN A 107 2.70 -14.87 4.91
C GLN A 107 3.67 -13.82 5.45
N GLN A 108 4.92 -13.83 4.97
CA GLN A 108 5.88 -12.79 5.34
C GLN A 108 5.44 -11.40 4.86
N VAL A 109 4.91 -11.26 3.64
CA VAL A 109 4.35 -9.99 3.15
C VAL A 109 3.17 -9.55 4.00
N LEU A 110 2.23 -10.45 4.30
CA LEU A 110 1.07 -10.14 5.14
C LEU A 110 1.47 -9.73 6.55
N GLN A 111 2.48 -10.38 7.12
CA GLN A 111 2.96 -10.07 8.46
C GLN A 111 3.69 -8.72 8.50
N LYS A 112 4.53 -8.41 7.50
CA LYS A 112 5.16 -7.08 7.36
C LYS A 112 4.12 -5.98 7.11
N SER A 113 3.07 -6.29 6.35
CA SER A 113 1.97 -5.36 6.10
C SER A 113 1.17 -5.05 7.37
N LYS A 114 1.18 -5.94 8.38
CA LYS A 114 0.63 -5.66 9.71
C LYS A 114 1.59 -4.76 10.50
N GLY A 115 1.60 -3.46 10.20
CA GLY A 115 2.32 -2.47 11.00
C GLY A 115 1.83 -2.42 12.46
N PRO A 116 2.59 -1.81 13.39
CA PRO A 116 2.20 -1.71 14.81
C PRO A 116 0.81 -1.07 14.99
N GLU A 117 0.47 -0.13 14.13
CA GLU A 117 -0.82 0.57 14.05
C GLU A 117 -2.01 -0.37 13.83
N THR A 118 -1.80 -1.49 13.13
CA THR A 118 -2.84 -2.51 12.86
C THR A 118 -2.95 -3.52 14.00
N GLN A 119 -1.94 -3.62 14.88
CA GLN A 119 -1.85 -4.56 15.99
C GLN A 119 -2.36 -3.99 17.31
N ASN A 120 -2.55 -2.68 17.43
CA ASN A 120 -2.91 -1.98 18.67
C ASN A 120 -4.39 -2.16 19.07
N ARG A 121 -4.87 -3.39 18.95
CA ARG A 121 -6.28 -3.77 18.95
C ARG A 121 -6.78 -4.34 20.28
N SER A 122 -5.98 -4.44 21.35
CA SER A 122 -6.48 -5.05 22.60
C SER A 122 -6.88 -4.09 23.72
N LEU A 123 -6.55 -2.78 23.66
CA LEU A 123 -6.65 -1.94 24.89
C LEU A 123 -7.16 -0.51 24.74
N ALA A 124 -7.59 -0.01 23.57
CA ALA A 124 -8.12 1.36 23.53
C ALA A 124 -9.59 1.39 24.03
N PRO A 125 -9.90 1.97 25.21
CA PRO A 125 -11.28 2.12 25.63
C PRO A 125 -11.91 3.18 24.73
N MET A 126 -13.09 2.84 24.22
CA MET A 126 -13.98 3.73 23.48
C MET A 126 -14.28 4.96 24.37
N LYS A 127 -13.50 6.04 24.23
CA LYS A 127 -13.81 7.31 24.90
C LYS A 127 -15.08 7.86 24.25
N ARG A 128 -16.23 7.51 24.83
CA ARG A 128 -17.48 8.23 24.63
C ARG A 128 -17.19 9.69 24.99
N ARG A 129 -17.16 10.57 23.99
CA ARG A 129 -17.24 12.01 24.24
C ARG A 129 -18.63 12.26 24.83
N ALA A 130 -18.68 12.50 26.14
CA ALA A 130 -19.84 13.09 26.78
C ALA A 130 -19.99 14.54 26.27
N GLN A 131 -21.24 14.93 26.06
CA GLN A 131 -21.70 16.27 25.69
C GLN A 131 -21.34 17.30 26.75
#